data_AF-A0A2I0VLT1-F1
#
_entry.id   AF-A0A2I0VLT1-F1
#
_cell.length_a   1.000
_cell.length_b   1.000
_cell.length_c   1.000
_cell.angle_alpha   90.00
_cell.angle_beta   90.00
_cell.angle_gamma   90.00
#
_symmetry.space_group_name_H-M   'P 1'
#
loop_
_entity.id
_entity.type
_entity.pdbx_description
1 polymer ?
#
loop_
_entity_poly.entity_id
_entity_poly.type
_entity_poly.pdbx_seq_one_letter_code
_entity_poly.pdbx_strand_id
1 'polypeptide(L)' 'MMLQMLFCQYPGFKEVRTVETKPGIAFVEYGDEIQSTVSMQALQGFKMTAQNPMVISYAKK' A
#
# COMPACT_ATOMS: atom_id res chain seq x y z
N MET A 1 4.66 3.20 10.20
CA MET A 1 6.10 3.04 9.87
C MET A 1 6.38 1.84 8.98
N MET A 2 5.89 0.62 9.26
CA MET A 2 6.19 -0.57 8.45
C MET A 2 5.71 -0.51 6.99
N LEU A 3 4.51 0.04 6.72
CA LEU A 3 4.00 0.18 5.36
C LEU A 3 4.87 1.09 4.50
N GLN A 4 5.32 2.22 5.03
CA GLN A 4 6.20 3.13 4.30
C GLN A 4 7.48 2.42 3.85
N MET A 5 8.08 1.59 4.71
CA MET A 5 9.29 0.82 4.34
C MET A 5 9.03 -0.22 3.24
N LEU A 6 7.84 -0.81 3.17
CA LEU A 6 7.50 -1.73 2.09
C LEU A 6 7.29 -0.99 0.77
N PHE A 7 6.47 0.06 0.78
CA PHE A 7 6.02 0.74 -0.43
C PHE A 7 7.07 1.70 -1.02
N CYS A 8 8.00 2.24 -0.21
CA CYS A 8 9.06 3.12 -0.71
C CYS A 8 10.10 2.42 -1.59
N GLN A 9 10.10 1.08 -1.63
CA GLN A 9 10.99 0.29 -2.49
C GLN A 9 10.55 0.31 -3.96
N TYR A 10 9.31 0.73 -4.25
CA TYR A 10 8.76 0.77 -5.59
C TYR A 10 8.87 2.19 -6.17
N PRO A 11 9.20 2.32 -7.47
CA PRO A 11 9.34 3.63 -8.13
C PRO A 11 8.09 4.49 -7.99
N GLY A 12 8.28 5.78 -7.79
CA GLY A 12 7.19 6.75 -7.76
C GLY A 12 6.39 6.83 -6.46
N PHE A 13 6.85 6.15 -5.40
CA PHE A 13 6.24 6.29 -4.07
C PHE A 13 6.26 7.76 -3.60
N LYS A 14 5.11 8.25 -3.12
CA LYS A 14 4.99 9.60 -2.55
C LYS A 14 4.76 9.56 -1.06
N GLU A 15 3.63 8.99 -0.64
CA GLU A 15 3.23 8.95 0.77
C GLU A 15 2.44 7.71 1.14
N VAL A 16 2.47 7.36 2.44
CA VAL A 16 1.50 6.47 3.07
C VAL A 16 0.71 7.26 4.11
N ARG A 17 -0.61 7.21 4.01
CA ARG A 17 -1.53 7.80 5.00
C ARG A 17 -2.34 6.69 5.68
N THR A 18 -2.16 6.53 6.97
CA THR A 18 -3.00 5.64 7.79
C THR A 18 -4.27 6.35 8.22
N VAL A 19 -5.39 5.62 8.28
CA VAL A 19 -6.66 6.18 8.74
C VAL A 19 -6.83 5.91 10.23
N GLU A 20 -6.68 6.95 11.07
CA GLU A 20 -6.81 6.81 12.53
C GLU A 20 -8.18 6.27 12.96
N THR A 21 -9.23 6.64 12.21
CA THR A 21 -10.61 6.19 12.47
C THR A 21 -10.90 4.76 12.02
N LYS A 22 -10.00 4.14 11.23
CA LYS A 22 -10.14 2.76 10.73
C LYS A 22 -8.80 2.02 10.79
N PRO A 23 -8.43 1.47 11.95
CA PRO A 23 -7.23 0.66 12.12
C PRO A 23 -7.20 -0.49 11.09
N GLY A 24 -6.06 -0.67 10.43
CA GLY A 24 -5.88 -1.68 9.38
C GLY A 24 -6.13 -1.18 7.95
N ILE A 25 -6.57 0.07 7.77
CA ILE A 25 -6.69 0.71 6.45
C ILE A 25 -5.62 1.80 6.30
N ALA A 26 -4.94 1.78 5.16
CA ALA A 26 -4.01 2.81 4.75
C ALA A 26 -4.18 3.12 3.27
N PHE A 27 -3.86 4.36 2.89
CA PHE A 27 -3.77 4.82 1.52
C PHE A 27 -2.31 5.03 1.17
N VAL A 28 -1.94 4.61 -0.03
CA VAL A 28 -0.59 4.81 -0.57
C VAL A 28 -0.72 5.61 -1.86
N GLU A 29 0.01 6.71 -1.96
CA GLU A 29 0.04 7.54 -3.16
C GLU A 29 1.31 7.28 -3.98
N TYR A 30 1.13 7.17 -5.29
CA TYR A 30 2.21 7.07 -6.27
C TYR A 30 2.14 8.23 -7.29
N GLY A 31 3.21 8.39 -8.07
CA GLY A 31 3.30 9.34 -9.17
C GLY A 31 2.23 9.10 -10.24
N ASP A 32 2.10 7.84 -10.68
CA ASP A 32 1.17 7.44 -11.72
C ASP A 32 0.52 6.08 -11.44
N GLU A 33 -0.46 5.74 -12.28
CA GLU A 33 -1.22 4.48 -12.19
C GLU A 33 -0.32 3.25 -12.42
N ILE A 34 0.64 3.32 -13.34
CA ILE A 34 1.52 2.20 -13.67
C ILE A 34 2.39 1.85 -12.45
N GLN A 35 2.99 2.85 -11.82
CA GLN A 35 3.80 2.74 -10.61
C GLN A 35 3.00 2.16 -9.43
N SER A 36 1.77 2.66 -9.22
CA SER A 36 0.89 2.10 -8.19
C SER A 36 0.57 0.62 -8.46
N THR A 37 0.32 0.27 -9.73
CA THR A 37 0.03 -1.10 -10.16
C THR A 37 1.19 -2.05 -9.90
N VAL A 38 2.44 -1.61 -10.14
CA VAL A 38 3.63 -2.42 -9.85
C VAL A 38 3.73 -2.75 -8.36
N SER A 39 3.53 -1.77 -7.48
CA SER A 39 3.54 -2.01 -6.03
C SER A 39 2.41 -2.93 -5.58
N MET A 40 1.21 -2.76 -6.18
CA MET A 40 0.06 -3.60 -5.92
C MET A 40 0.33 -5.05 -6.32
N GLN A 41 0.83 -5.31 -7.53
CA GLN A 41 1.13 -6.66 -7.99
C GLN A 41 2.18 -7.36 -7.12
N ALA A 42 3.18 -6.62 -6.64
CA ALA A 42 4.25 -7.18 -5.83
C ALA A 42 3.85 -7.43 -4.37
N LEU A 43 2.96 -6.61 -3.80
CA LEU A 43 2.57 -6.68 -2.40
C LEU A 43 1.15 -7.25 -2.17
N GLN A 44 0.41 -7.58 -3.23
CA GLN A 44 -0.91 -8.19 -3.09
C GLN A 44 -0.81 -9.55 -2.40
N GLY A 45 -1.60 -9.74 -1.35
CA GLY A 45 -1.56 -10.96 -0.55
C GLY A 45 -0.33 -11.08 0.35
N PHE A 46 0.51 -10.03 0.46
CA PHE A 46 1.69 -10.06 1.31
C PHE A 46 1.28 -10.28 2.77
N LYS A 47 1.82 -11.34 3.38
CA LYS A 47 1.49 -11.74 4.75
C LYS A 47 2.30 -10.94 5.75
N MET A 48 1.90 -9.69 6.02
CA MET A 48 2.48 -8.91 7.11
C MET A 48 2.23 -9.54 8.49
N THR A 49 1.07 -10.18 8.66
CA THR A 49 0.72 -10.96 9.85
C THR A 49 0.25 -12.34 9.43
N ALA A 50 0.48 -13.36 10.25
CA ALA A 50 0.13 -14.74 9.92
C ALA A 50 -1.38 -14.96 9.70
N GLN A 51 -2.21 -14.07 10.25
CA GLN A 51 -3.67 -14.20 10.24
C GLN A 51 -4.35 -13.41 9.12
N ASN A 52 -3.78 -12.29 8.66
CA ASN A 52 -4.43 -11.42 7.69
C ASN A 52 -3.45 -10.99 6.58
N PRO A 53 -3.58 -11.53 5.36
CA PRO A 53 -2.81 -11.05 4.22
C PRO A 53 -3.25 -9.63 3.83
N MET A 54 -2.30 -8.82 3.35
CA MET A 54 -2.59 -7.49 2.84
C MET A 54 -3.46 -7.59 1.58
N VAL A 55 -4.53 -6.80 1.54
CA VAL A 55 -5.38 -6.63 0.36
C VAL A 55 -5.25 -5.20 -0.12
N ILE A 56 -4.80 -5.04 -1.36
CA ILE A 56 -4.60 -3.78 -2.04
C ILE A 56 -5.66 -3.65 -3.13
N SER A 57 -6.23 -2.45 -3.25
CA SER A 57 -7.18 -2.08 -4.29
C SER A 57 -6.98 -0.61 -4.64
N TYR A 58 -7.37 -0.21 -5.86
CA TYR A 58 -7.33 1.19 -6.25
C TYR A 58 -8.32 2.00 -5.40
N ALA A 59 -7.84 3.14 -4.89
CA ALA A 59 -8.70 4.10 -4.23
C ALA A 59 -9.70 4.67 -5.25
N LYS A 60 -10.97 4.73 -4.87
CA LYS A 60 -11.98 5.45 -5.65
C LYS A 60 -11.78 6.95 -5.43
N LYS A 61 -11.93 7.73 -6.50
CA LYS A 61 -11.99 9.20 -6.45
C LYS A 61 -13.19 9.67 -5.65
#